data_AF-A0A6P5BP55-F1
#
_entry.id   AF-A0A6P5BP55-F1
#
_cell.length_a   1.000
_cell.length_b   1.000
_cell.length_c   1.000
_cell.angle_alpha   90.00
_cell.angle_beta   90.00
_cell.angle_gamma   90.00
#
_symmetry.space_group_name_H-M   'P 1'
#
loop_
_entity.id
_entity.type
_entity.pdbx_description
1 polymer ?
#
loop_
_entity_poly.entity_id
_entity_poly.type
_entity_poly.pdbx_seq_one_letter_code
_entity_poly.pdbx_strand_id
1 'polypeptide(L)'
;MEETQPLPQSELPLCDSLIIWLQTFNTAAPCQDVKQLTSGVAMAQVLHQIDVAWFDEPWLSRIKEDTGDNWRIKASNLKKVLQGIMSYYNEFLGQQISEELIPDLNQITECSDSVELGRLLQLILGCAVNCEKKQEHIQNIMTLEESVQHVVMTAIQELMSKEIVSSPTNDAVGELEQQLKRALEELQEALAEKEELRQRCQELDMQVTALQDEKNSLVSENEMMNEKLDQLDGSFDDPNTMVAKKYFHAQLQLEQLQEENFRLEAAKDDYRVHCEELEKQLIEFQHRNDELTSLAEETRALKDEIDVLRATSDKANKLESTVEIYRQKLQDLNDLRKQVKTLQETNMMYMHNTVSLEEELKKANAARTQLETYKRQVQDLHVKLSSESKRADTLAFEMKRLEEKHEALLKEKEVNINVIDVKYVCPILVLILSLLF
;
A
#
# COMPACT_ATOMS: atom_id res chain seq x y z
N MET A 1 56.48 -7.61 50.24
CA MET A 1 55.66 -8.51 49.42
C MET A 1 55.48 -7.80 48.10
N GLU A 2 56.13 -8.29 47.05
CA GLU A 2 55.90 -7.81 45.69
C GLU A 2 54.45 -8.12 45.32
N GLU A 3 53.67 -7.07 45.04
CA GLU A 3 52.37 -7.20 44.40
C GLU A 3 52.59 -7.69 42.97
N THR A 4 52.31 -8.97 42.76
CA THR A 4 52.13 -9.54 41.42
C THR A 4 51.01 -8.81 40.72
N GLN A 5 51.36 -7.96 39.75
CA GLN A 5 50.45 -7.46 38.73
C GLN A 5 49.74 -8.64 38.03
N PRO A 6 48.42 -8.59 37.82
CA PRO A 6 47.76 -9.55 36.94
C PRO A 6 48.34 -9.39 35.53
N LEU A 7 48.77 -10.50 34.95
CA LEU A 7 49.18 -10.57 33.54
C LEU A 7 48.02 -10.04 32.66
N PRO A 8 48.30 -9.25 31.61
CA PRO A 8 47.28 -8.85 30.66
C PRO A 8 46.71 -10.12 30.02
N GLN A 9 45.41 -10.35 30.18
CA GLN A 9 44.68 -11.38 29.44
C GLN A 9 44.89 -11.07 27.95
N SER A 10 45.50 -11.99 27.21
CA SER A 10 45.70 -11.82 25.77
C SER A 10 44.32 -11.79 25.10
N GLU A 11 43.87 -10.61 24.68
CA GLU A 11 42.64 -10.46 23.89
C GLU A 11 42.77 -11.32 22.63
N LEU A 12 41.95 -12.37 22.54
CA LEU A 12 41.88 -13.21 21.35
C LEU A 12 41.29 -12.37 20.20
N PRO A 13 41.93 -12.31 19.02
CA PRO A 13 41.40 -11.60 17.87
C PRO A 13 40.01 -12.10 17.47
N LEU A 14 39.16 -11.20 16.97
CA LEU A 14 37.79 -11.51 16.51
C LEU A 14 37.74 -12.76 15.62
N CYS A 15 38.65 -12.84 14.64
CA CYS A 15 38.69 -13.95 13.70
C CYS A 15 38.94 -15.30 14.40
N ASP A 16 39.89 -15.36 15.33
CA ASP A 16 40.27 -16.60 16.00
C ASP A 16 39.14 -17.12 16.90
N SER A 17 38.48 -16.22 17.63
CA SER A 17 37.30 -16.55 18.45
C SER A 17 36.12 -17.05 17.60
N LEU A 18 35.87 -16.41 16.45
CA LEU A 18 34.79 -16.83 15.54
C LEU A 18 35.11 -18.13 14.81
N ILE A 19 36.39 -18.45 14.56
CA ILE A 19 36.81 -19.75 14.04
C ILE A 19 36.47 -20.86 15.04
N ILE A 20 36.76 -20.66 16.34
CA ILE A 20 36.42 -21.61 17.40
C ILE A 20 34.90 -21.85 17.45
N TRP A 21 34.10 -20.78 17.34
CA TRP A 21 32.64 -20.91 17.26
C TRP A 21 32.20 -21.68 16.00
N LEU A 22 32.77 -21.39 14.84
CA LEU A 22 32.41 -22.02 13.57
C LEU A 22 32.69 -23.54 13.57
N GLN A 23 33.70 -23.98 14.31
CA GLN A 23 34.04 -25.41 14.45
C GLN A 23 32.93 -26.22 15.14
N THR A 24 32.05 -25.60 15.92
CA THR A 24 30.93 -26.28 16.60
C THR A 24 29.94 -26.91 15.61
N PHE A 25 29.88 -26.43 14.37
CA PHE A 25 28.99 -26.92 13.32
C PHE A 25 29.46 -28.24 12.66
N ASN A 26 30.70 -28.69 12.93
CA ASN A 26 31.25 -29.95 12.43
C ASN A 26 30.99 -30.19 10.92
N THR A 27 31.27 -29.17 10.11
CA THR A 27 31.04 -29.20 8.67
C THR A 27 32.02 -30.15 7.95
N ALA A 28 31.66 -30.58 6.73
CA ALA A 28 32.48 -31.50 5.96
C ALA A 28 33.79 -30.85 5.48
N ALA A 29 33.76 -29.55 5.18
CA ALA A 29 34.94 -28.76 4.88
C ALA A 29 35.66 -28.33 6.16
N PRO A 30 37.00 -28.40 6.22
CA PRO A 30 37.75 -28.06 7.42
C PRO A 30 37.74 -26.55 7.68
N CYS A 31 37.69 -26.17 8.97
CA CYS A 31 37.59 -24.78 9.43
C CYS A 31 38.56 -24.49 10.60
N GLN A 32 39.79 -25.00 10.54
CA GLN A 32 40.77 -24.87 11.62
C GLN A 32 41.57 -23.57 11.60
N ASP A 33 41.77 -23.00 10.40
CA ASP A 33 42.57 -21.80 10.21
C ASP A 33 41.97 -20.88 9.14
N VAL A 34 42.49 -19.64 9.11
CA VAL A 34 42.11 -18.60 8.14
C VAL A 34 42.21 -19.10 6.69
N LYS A 35 43.27 -19.86 6.36
CA LYS A 35 43.55 -20.30 4.98
C LYS A 35 42.51 -21.30 4.50
N GLN A 36 42.04 -22.19 5.36
CA GLN A 36 41.00 -23.18 5.04
C GLN A 36 39.66 -22.50 4.76
N LEU A 37 39.35 -21.43 5.49
CA LEU A 37 38.11 -20.67 5.34
C LEU A 37 38.06 -19.77 4.10
N THR A 38 39.21 -19.40 3.52
CA THR A 38 39.25 -18.59 2.28
C THR A 38 38.50 -19.22 1.11
N SER A 39 38.26 -20.54 1.13
CA SER A 39 37.50 -21.26 0.10
C SER A 39 36.00 -20.91 0.06
N GLY A 40 35.45 -20.41 1.18
CA GLY A 40 34.02 -20.14 1.36
C GLY A 40 33.14 -21.38 1.52
N VAL A 41 33.70 -22.59 1.43
CA VAL A 41 32.94 -23.84 1.44
C VAL A 41 32.38 -24.13 2.84
N ALA A 42 33.24 -24.08 3.87
CA ALA A 42 32.81 -24.29 5.24
C ALA A 42 31.75 -23.25 5.68
N MET A 43 31.92 -21.99 5.30
CA MET A 43 30.94 -20.93 5.58
C MET A 43 29.58 -21.22 4.95
N ALA A 44 29.56 -21.67 3.70
CA ALA A 44 28.31 -22.00 3.03
C ALA A 44 27.62 -23.21 3.68
N GLN A 45 28.39 -24.22 4.09
CA GLN A 45 27.87 -25.38 4.82
C GLN A 45 27.30 -24.97 6.19
N VAL A 46 27.93 -24.02 6.89
CA VAL A 46 27.41 -23.46 8.14
C VAL A 46 26.11 -22.69 7.90
N LEU A 47 26.05 -21.81 6.89
CA LEU A 47 24.83 -21.07 6.55
C LEU A 47 23.65 -22.01 6.23
N HIS A 48 23.91 -23.11 5.51
CA HIS A 48 22.92 -24.16 5.29
C HIS A 48 22.43 -24.82 6.59
N GLN A 49 23.31 -25.06 7.56
CA GLN A 49 22.91 -25.61 8.86
C GLN A 49 22.13 -24.61 9.73
N ILE A 50 22.47 -23.31 9.65
CA ILE A 50 21.77 -22.23 10.35
C ILE A 50 20.31 -22.16 9.90
N ASP A 51 20.09 -22.09 8.59
CA ASP A 51 18.75 -22.02 8.02
C ASP A 51 18.66 -22.75 6.68
N VAL A 52 18.21 -24.01 6.74
CA VAL A 52 18.01 -24.89 5.58
C VAL A 52 16.90 -24.36 4.64
N ALA A 53 15.95 -23.57 5.15
CA ALA A 53 14.86 -23.04 4.33
C ALA A 53 15.33 -21.90 3.43
N TRP A 54 16.26 -21.07 3.92
CA TRP A 54 16.83 -19.97 3.14
C TRP A 54 18.06 -20.40 2.33
N PHE A 55 19.01 -21.04 2.98
CA PHE A 55 20.26 -21.50 2.38
C PHE A 55 20.10 -22.94 1.90
N ASP A 56 19.16 -23.18 0.98
CA ASP A 56 18.76 -24.51 0.53
C ASP A 56 19.85 -25.30 -0.24
N GLU A 57 19.60 -26.60 -0.51
CA GLU A 57 20.50 -27.44 -1.30
C GLU A 57 20.82 -26.84 -2.70
N PRO A 58 19.84 -26.31 -3.45
CA PRO A 58 20.11 -25.56 -4.69
C PRO A 58 21.08 -24.39 -4.53
N TRP A 59 20.99 -23.60 -3.47
CA TRP A 59 21.93 -22.52 -3.19
C TRP A 59 23.32 -23.06 -2.87
N LEU A 60 23.41 -24.05 -1.96
CA LEU A 60 24.67 -24.66 -1.54
C LEU A 60 25.42 -25.31 -2.73
N SER A 61 24.69 -25.94 -3.66
CA SER A 61 25.25 -26.56 -4.87
C SER A 61 25.97 -25.58 -5.81
N ARG A 62 25.75 -24.27 -5.66
CA ARG A 62 26.43 -23.22 -6.44
C ARG A 62 27.86 -22.96 -5.94
N ILE A 63 28.18 -23.43 -4.73
CA ILE A 63 29.50 -23.31 -4.10
C ILE A 63 30.37 -24.46 -4.60
N LYS A 64 31.55 -24.12 -5.15
CA LYS A 64 32.47 -25.13 -5.67
C LYS A 64 33.37 -25.62 -4.54
N GLU A 65 33.37 -26.93 -4.27
CA GLU A 65 34.19 -27.53 -3.21
C GLU A 65 35.66 -27.67 -3.63
N ASP A 66 35.92 -28.06 -4.89
CA ASP A 66 37.27 -28.23 -5.46
C ASP A 66 37.95 -26.91 -5.81
N THR A 67 38.24 -26.09 -4.80
CA THR A 67 38.83 -24.75 -4.99
C THR A 67 40.35 -24.78 -5.17
N GLY A 68 41.06 -25.72 -4.52
CA GLY A 68 42.53 -25.75 -4.47
C GLY A 68 43.12 -24.38 -4.09
N ASP A 69 44.18 -23.96 -4.79
CA ASP A 69 44.78 -22.63 -4.65
C ASP A 69 44.24 -21.60 -5.66
N ASN A 70 43.14 -21.92 -6.36
CA ASN A 70 42.59 -21.01 -7.37
C ASN A 70 41.78 -19.89 -6.71
N TRP A 71 42.46 -18.78 -6.42
CA TRP A 71 41.88 -17.59 -5.77
C TRP A 71 40.62 -17.06 -6.47
N ARG A 72 40.50 -17.21 -7.81
CA ARG A 72 39.30 -16.76 -8.55
C ARG A 72 38.07 -17.57 -8.19
N ILE A 73 38.23 -18.89 -7.97
CA ILE A 73 37.12 -19.76 -7.54
C ILE A 73 36.75 -19.42 -6.09
N LYS A 74 37.76 -19.25 -5.22
CA LYS A 74 37.56 -18.80 -3.84
C LYS A 74 36.79 -17.47 -3.77
N ALA A 75 37.20 -16.47 -4.54
CA ALA A 75 36.52 -15.18 -4.64
C ALA A 75 35.09 -15.32 -5.18
N SER A 76 34.87 -16.20 -6.15
CA SER A 76 33.52 -16.48 -6.65
C SER A 76 32.62 -17.14 -5.61
N ASN A 77 33.17 -18.02 -4.75
CA ASN A 77 32.41 -18.65 -3.67
C ASN A 77 32.08 -17.62 -2.58
N LEU A 78 33.07 -16.86 -2.09
CA LEU A 78 32.85 -15.83 -1.07
C LEU A 78 31.84 -14.76 -1.52
N LYS A 79 31.83 -14.40 -2.81
CA LYS A 79 30.81 -13.49 -3.36
C LYS A 79 29.40 -14.04 -3.21
N LYS A 80 29.20 -15.35 -3.43
CA LYS A 80 27.89 -16.00 -3.26
C LYS A 80 27.50 -16.11 -1.78
N VAL A 81 28.47 -16.40 -0.92
CA VAL A 81 28.27 -16.42 0.54
C VAL A 81 27.83 -15.05 1.03
N LEU A 82 28.60 -13.99 0.73
CA LEU A 82 28.26 -12.62 1.13
C LEU A 82 26.93 -12.17 0.54
N GLN A 83 26.66 -12.46 -0.73
CA GLN A 83 25.37 -12.12 -1.35
C GLN A 83 24.20 -12.84 -0.66
N GLY A 84 24.36 -14.11 -0.30
CA GLY A 84 23.34 -14.87 0.43
C GLY A 84 23.05 -14.28 1.80
N ILE A 85 24.11 -13.91 2.53
CA ILE A 85 24.03 -13.22 3.83
C ILE A 85 23.30 -11.86 3.67
N MET A 86 23.72 -11.03 2.72
CA MET A 86 23.10 -9.71 2.50
C MET A 86 21.61 -9.82 2.16
N SER A 87 21.24 -10.79 1.32
CA SER A 87 19.82 -11.07 1.02
C SER A 87 19.07 -11.57 2.25
N TYR A 88 19.66 -12.44 3.08
CA TYR A 88 19.03 -12.91 4.31
C TYR A 88 18.76 -11.76 5.30
N TYR A 89 19.74 -10.88 5.50
CA TYR A 89 19.59 -9.71 6.35
C TYR A 89 18.48 -8.77 5.85
N ASN A 90 18.46 -8.47 4.56
CA ASN A 90 17.49 -7.53 3.99
C ASN A 90 16.08 -8.12 3.91
N GLU A 91 15.95 -9.33 3.35
CA GLU A 91 14.65 -9.92 3.00
C GLU A 91 14.01 -10.71 4.15
N PHE A 92 14.82 -11.41 4.96
CA PHE A 92 14.31 -12.23 6.06
C PHE A 92 14.36 -11.49 7.41
N LEU A 93 15.49 -10.86 7.75
CA LEU A 93 15.63 -10.12 9.01
C LEU A 93 15.06 -8.70 8.95
N GLY A 94 14.88 -8.12 7.75
CA GLY A 94 14.42 -6.74 7.57
C GLY A 94 15.45 -5.70 8.04
N GLN A 95 16.74 -6.05 8.06
CA GLN A 95 17.84 -5.24 8.59
C GLN A 95 18.84 -4.88 7.49
N GLN A 96 19.39 -3.67 7.54
CA GLN A 96 20.48 -3.25 6.65
C GLN A 96 21.82 -3.41 7.35
N ILE A 97 22.76 -4.08 6.68
CA ILE A 97 24.14 -4.22 7.15
C ILE A 97 24.88 -2.91 6.87
N SER A 98 25.47 -2.30 7.91
CA SER A 98 26.32 -1.11 7.76
C SER A 98 27.51 -1.37 6.83
N GLU A 99 27.88 -0.39 5.99
CA GLU A 99 28.99 -0.51 5.04
C GLU A 99 30.32 -0.88 5.72
N GLU A 100 30.52 -0.49 6.98
CA GLU A 100 31.72 -0.81 7.77
C GLU A 100 31.87 -2.29 8.11
N LEU A 101 30.75 -3.02 8.13
CA LEU A 101 30.71 -4.45 8.46
C LEU A 101 30.84 -5.32 7.20
N ILE A 102 30.76 -4.72 6.01
CA ILE A 102 30.88 -5.44 4.74
C ILE A 102 32.37 -5.75 4.48
N PRO A 103 32.75 -7.04 4.40
CA PRO A 103 34.15 -7.42 4.24
C PRO A 103 34.67 -7.23 2.81
N ASP A 104 35.94 -6.84 2.66
CA ASP A 104 36.63 -6.84 1.36
C ASP A 104 37.07 -8.27 0.98
N LEU A 105 36.25 -8.91 0.15
CA LEU A 105 36.48 -10.27 -0.32
C LEU A 105 37.81 -10.47 -1.08
N ASN A 106 38.37 -9.42 -1.68
CA ASN A 106 39.65 -9.52 -2.37
C ASN A 106 40.80 -9.68 -1.36
N GLN A 107 40.75 -8.97 -0.23
CA GLN A 107 41.74 -9.13 0.85
C GLN A 107 41.69 -10.53 1.46
N ILE A 108 40.49 -11.11 1.61
CA ILE A 108 40.35 -12.49 2.11
C ILE A 108 40.98 -13.50 1.12
N THR A 109 40.77 -13.31 -0.19
CA THR A 109 41.18 -14.31 -1.20
C THR A 109 42.61 -14.16 -1.68
N GLU A 110 43.15 -12.94 -1.74
CA GLU A 110 44.52 -12.67 -2.21
C GLU A 110 45.52 -12.62 -1.05
N CYS A 111 45.14 -12.01 0.09
CA CYS A 111 46.03 -11.77 1.23
C CYS A 111 45.80 -12.74 2.40
N SER A 112 44.71 -13.51 2.38
CA SER A 112 44.26 -14.29 3.56
C SER A 112 44.14 -13.40 4.81
N ASP A 113 43.60 -12.20 4.63
CA ASP A 113 43.47 -11.20 5.70
C ASP A 113 42.49 -11.70 6.78
N SER A 114 42.98 -11.78 8.03
CA SER A 114 42.19 -12.29 9.16
C SER A 114 41.14 -11.30 9.65
N VAL A 115 41.34 -9.99 9.44
CA VAL A 115 40.39 -8.96 9.88
C VAL A 115 39.15 -8.99 8.99
N GLU A 116 39.34 -9.00 7.67
CA GLU A 116 38.24 -9.09 6.71
C GLU A 116 37.52 -10.45 6.79
N LEU A 117 38.27 -11.53 7.06
CA LEU A 117 37.67 -12.83 7.34
C LEU A 117 36.81 -12.79 8.61
N GLY A 118 37.30 -12.16 9.68
CA GLY A 118 36.57 -11.98 10.93
C GLY A 118 35.24 -11.25 10.73
N ARG A 119 35.22 -10.18 9.92
CA ARG A 119 33.97 -9.47 9.55
C ARG A 119 32.99 -10.37 8.82
N LEU A 120 33.46 -11.19 7.87
CA LEU A 120 32.58 -12.13 7.17
C LEU A 120 31.97 -13.18 8.12
N LEU A 121 32.79 -13.72 9.04
CA LEU A 121 32.31 -14.66 10.06
C LEU A 121 31.35 -14.00 11.05
N GLN A 122 31.55 -12.72 11.38
CA GLN A 122 30.66 -11.95 12.25
C GLN A 122 29.26 -11.84 11.63
N LEU A 123 29.15 -11.60 10.32
CA LEU A 123 27.85 -11.60 9.64
C LEU A 123 27.17 -12.97 9.69
N ILE A 124 27.91 -14.07 9.57
CA ILE A 124 27.37 -15.44 9.69
C ILE A 124 26.87 -15.70 11.11
N LEU A 125 27.62 -15.27 12.13
CA LEU A 125 27.19 -15.31 13.53
C LEU A 125 25.89 -14.53 13.72
N GLY A 126 25.79 -13.35 13.11
CA GLY A 126 24.58 -12.55 13.12
C GLY A 126 23.37 -13.25 12.50
N CYS A 127 23.56 -13.99 11.40
CA CYS A 127 22.51 -14.87 10.88
C CYS A 127 22.08 -15.93 11.91
N ALA A 128 23.03 -16.57 12.59
CA ALA A 128 22.76 -17.63 13.57
C ALA A 128 22.02 -17.16 14.82
N VAL A 129 22.29 -15.94 15.32
CA VAL A 129 21.61 -15.41 16.52
C VAL A 129 20.26 -14.76 16.22
N ASN A 130 19.96 -14.51 14.94
CA ASN A 130 18.70 -13.93 14.49
C ASN A 130 17.79 -14.90 13.71
N CYS A 131 18.22 -16.14 13.43
CA CYS A 131 17.38 -17.14 12.78
C CYS A 131 16.31 -17.73 13.71
N GLU A 132 15.39 -18.53 13.17
CA GLU A 132 14.35 -19.22 13.96
C GLU A 132 14.93 -20.12 15.06
N LYS A 133 16.05 -20.79 14.79
CA LYS A 133 16.76 -21.67 15.74
C LYS A 133 17.79 -20.95 16.62
N LYS A 134 17.70 -19.62 16.76
CA LYS A 134 18.69 -18.82 17.51
C LYS A 134 19.01 -19.33 18.91
N GLN A 135 18.03 -19.91 19.60
CA GLN A 135 18.22 -20.45 20.95
C GLN A 135 19.26 -21.59 20.99
N GLU A 136 19.29 -22.45 19.97
CA GLU A 136 20.26 -23.55 19.87
C GLU A 136 21.68 -23.01 19.66
N HIS A 137 21.83 -22.03 18.76
CA HIS A 137 23.12 -21.40 18.49
C HIS A 137 23.64 -20.59 19.70
N ILE A 138 22.77 -19.88 20.41
CA ILE A 138 23.11 -19.17 21.65
C ILE A 138 23.55 -20.16 22.73
N GLN A 139 22.85 -21.29 22.89
CA GLN A 139 23.23 -22.32 23.84
C GLN A 139 24.61 -22.92 23.51
N ASN A 140 24.93 -23.11 22.23
CA ASN A 140 26.25 -23.58 21.80
C ASN A 140 27.35 -22.54 22.14
N ILE A 141 27.08 -21.24 21.94
CA ILE A 141 28.02 -20.17 22.33
C ILE A 141 28.32 -20.24 23.84
N MET A 142 27.31 -20.50 24.67
CA MET A 142 27.47 -20.63 26.13
C MET A 142 28.32 -21.84 26.57
N THR A 143 28.66 -22.77 25.66
CA THR A 143 29.58 -23.90 25.94
C THR A 143 31.04 -23.60 25.62
N LEU A 144 31.33 -22.47 24.96
CA LEU A 144 32.67 -22.06 24.60
C LEU A 144 33.45 -21.53 25.81
N GLU A 145 34.77 -21.33 25.67
CA GLU A 145 35.59 -20.71 26.72
C GLU A 145 35.16 -19.25 26.96
N GLU A 146 35.24 -18.77 28.20
CA GLU A 146 34.77 -17.44 28.61
C GLU A 146 35.39 -16.29 27.79
N SER A 147 36.68 -16.42 27.45
CA SER A 147 37.39 -15.48 26.57
C SER A 147 36.77 -15.39 25.17
N VAL A 148 36.35 -16.53 24.61
CA VAL A 148 35.67 -16.62 23.31
C VAL A 148 34.24 -16.10 23.40
N GLN A 149 33.52 -16.45 24.47
CA GLN A 149 32.16 -15.96 24.72
C GLN A 149 32.12 -14.44 24.76
N HIS A 150 33.08 -13.80 25.43
CA HIS A 150 33.15 -12.35 25.51
C HIS A 150 33.33 -11.71 24.13
N VAL A 151 34.27 -12.22 23.31
CA VAL A 151 34.49 -11.70 21.95
C VAL A 151 33.25 -11.91 21.05
N VAL A 152 32.60 -13.07 21.14
CA VAL A 152 31.35 -13.37 20.41
C VAL A 152 30.23 -12.42 20.85
N MET A 153 30.11 -12.13 22.14
CA MET A 153 29.12 -11.18 22.68
C MET A 153 29.37 -9.76 22.16
N THR A 154 30.63 -9.29 22.17
CA THR A 154 31.00 -8.00 21.59
C THR A 154 30.67 -7.93 20.10
N ALA A 155 30.93 -9.01 19.36
CA ALA A 155 30.63 -9.09 17.94
C ALA A 155 29.12 -9.00 17.64
N ILE A 156 28.27 -9.63 18.48
CA ILE A 156 26.80 -9.54 18.40
C ILE A 156 26.33 -8.12 18.76
N GLN A 157 26.88 -7.52 19.82
CA GLN A 157 26.55 -6.16 20.22
C GLN A 157 26.89 -5.15 19.12
N GLU A 158 28.03 -5.31 18.45
CA GLU A 158 28.42 -4.45 17.34
C GLU A 158 27.41 -4.55 16.18
N LEU A 159 26.94 -5.76 15.84
CA LEU A 159 25.89 -5.97 14.84
C LEU A 159 24.58 -5.25 15.21
N MET A 160 24.14 -5.40 16.47
CA MET A 160 22.88 -4.80 16.95
C MET A 160 22.96 -3.27 17.09
N SER A 161 24.12 -2.72 17.47
CA SER A 161 24.32 -1.28 17.67
C SER A 161 24.39 -0.49 16.36
N LYS A 162 24.84 -1.11 15.27
CA LYS A 162 25.01 -0.47 13.95
C LYS A 162 23.81 -0.64 13.01
N GLU A 163 22.71 -1.24 13.47
CA GLU A 163 21.53 -1.60 12.65
C GLU A 163 20.43 -0.52 12.53
N ILE A 164 20.63 0.71 13.01
CA ILE A 164 19.60 1.76 12.96
C ILE A 164 19.87 2.78 11.85
N VAL A 165 19.68 2.38 10.59
CA VAL A 165 19.42 3.33 9.49
C VAL A 165 18.33 2.77 8.58
N SER A 166 17.08 3.14 8.84
CA SER A 166 15.97 2.93 7.92
C SER A 166 16.11 3.89 6.73
N SER A 167 16.46 3.36 5.55
CA SER A 167 16.46 4.12 4.28
C SER A 167 15.05 4.61 3.91
N PRO A 168 14.85 5.90 3.59
CA PRO A 168 13.55 6.45 3.22
C PRO A 168 13.32 6.39 1.70
N THR A 169 12.09 6.05 1.31
CA THR A 169 11.56 6.37 -0.02
C THR A 169 10.47 7.41 0.13
N ASN A 170 10.74 8.62 -0.36
CA ASN A 170 9.80 9.68 -0.74
C ASN A 170 8.67 10.02 0.23
N ASP A 171 8.95 10.84 1.24
CA ASP A 171 7.97 11.81 1.80
C ASP A 171 8.70 12.88 2.63
N ALA A 172 9.23 13.91 1.96
CA ALA A 172 10.09 14.96 2.54
C ALA A 172 9.46 15.77 3.69
N VAL A 173 8.15 15.64 3.92
CA VAL A 173 7.44 16.33 5.02
C VAL A 173 7.35 15.44 6.26
N GLY A 174 7.09 14.13 6.10
CA GLY A 174 7.11 13.18 7.21
C GLY A 174 8.53 12.94 7.75
N GLU A 175 9.53 13.04 6.89
CA GLU A 175 10.94 12.89 7.24
C GLU A 175 11.44 13.99 8.19
N LEU A 176 10.98 15.23 8.00
CA LEU A 176 11.33 16.36 8.87
C LEU A 176 10.64 16.25 10.25
N GLU A 177 9.38 15.81 10.29
CA GLU A 177 8.67 15.54 11.54
C GLU A 177 9.30 14.38 12.32
N GLN A 178 9.76 13.35 11.62
CA GLN A 178 10.41 12.21 12.24
C GLN A 178 11.84 12.53 12.70
N GLN A 179 12.58 13.37 11.97
CA GLN A 179 13.86 13.92 12.44
C GLN A 179 13.69 14.81 13.67
N LEU A 180 12.67 15.66 13.69
CA LEU A 180 12.36 16.49 14.85
C LEU A 180 12.02 15.63 16.07
N LYS A 181 11.25 14.55 15.88
CA LYS A 181 10.91 13.61 16.94
C LYS A 181 12.15 12.88 17.49
N ARG A 182 13.03 12.38 16.61
CA ARG A 182 14.29 11.75 17.03
C ARG A 182 15.20 12.73 17.77
N ALA A 183 15.35 13.96 17.27
CA ALA A 183 16.15 14.98 17.94
C ALA A 183 15.58 15.37 19.32
N LEU A 184 14.26 15.33 19.49
CA LEU A 184 13.62 15.52 20.79
C LEU A 184 13.84 14.33 21.73
N GLU A 185 13.78 13.09 21.22
CA GLU A 185 14.07 11.88 21.99
C GLU A 185 15.54 11.86 22.45
N GLU A 186 16.49 12.15 21.56
CA GLU A 186 17.92 12.28 21.86
C GLU A 186 18.20 13.40 22.89
N LEU A 187 17.52 14.55 22.76
CA LEU A 187 17.65 15.63 23.74
C LEU A 187 17.10 15.21 25.11
N GLN A 188 16.02 14.44 25.13
CA GLN A 188 15.39 13.97 26.37
C GLN A 188 16.27 12.91 27.06
N GLU A 189 16.90 12.03 26.29
CA GLU A 189 17.88 11.05 26.78
C GLU A 189 19.13 11.73 27.33
N ALA A 190 19.70 12.69 26.61
CA ALA A 190 20.85 13.48 27.08
C ALA A 190 20.53 14.29 28.36
N LEU A 191 19.28 14.76 28.52
CA LEU A 191 18.84 15.41 29.75
C LEU A 191 18.71 14.42 30.92
N ALA A 192 18.29 13.19 30.65
CA ALA A 192 18.22 12.12 31.66
C ALA A 192 19.63 11.73 32.13
N GLU A 193 20.56 11.49 31.21
CA GLU A 193 21.97 11.19 31.53
C GLU A 193 22.62 12.33 32.34
N LYS A 194 22.34 13.58 31.97
CA LYS A 194 22.82 14.75 32.70
C LYS A 194 22.31 14.79 34.15
N GLU A 195 21.04 14.47 34.38
CA GLU A 195 20.49 14.45 35.75
C GLU A 195 21.05 13.27 36.55
N GLU A 196 21.24 12.10 35.92
CA GLU A 196 21.88 10.94 36.55
C GLU A 196 23.33 11.26 36.99
N LEU A 197 24.12 11.86 36.10
CA LEU A 197 25.47 12.32 36.43
C LEU A 197 25.45 13.38 37.55
N ARG A 198 24.44 14.26 37.56
CA ARG A 198 24.29 15.26 38.62
C ARG A 198 23.98 14.61 39.98
N GLN A 199 23.12 13.60 40.00
CA GLN A 199 22.82 12.81 41.21
C GLN A 199 24.07 12.07 41.70
N ARG A 200 24.81 11.42 40.79
CA ARG A 200 26.08 10.74 41.10
C ARG A 200 27.10 11.69 41.73
N CYS A 201 27.24 12.90 41.20
CA CYS A 201 28.12 13.93 41.77
C CYS A 201 27.66 14.35 43.16
N GLN A 202 26.36 14.53 43.39
CA GLN A 202 25.82 14.87 44.72
C GLN A 202 26.05 13.75 45.73
N GLU A 203 25.86 12.48 45.34
CA GLU A 203 26.13 11.33 46.20
C GLU A 203 27.61 11.24 46.59
N LEU A 204 28.52 11.47 45.63
CA LEU A 204 29.96 11.50 45.89
C LEU A 204 30.35 12.65 46.84
N ASP A 205 29.82 13.85 46.65
CA ASP A 205 30.05 14.99 47.56
C ASP A 205 29.56 14.69 48.99
N MET A 206 28.41 14.01 49.10
CA MET A 206 27.85 13.62 50.39
C MET A 206 28.72 12.55 51.08
N GLN A 207 29.24 11.58 50.32
CA GLN A 207 30.19 10.59 50.83
C GLN A 207 31.50 11.21 51.30
N VAL A 208 32.05 12.16 50.53
CA VAL A 208 33.28 12.89 50.91
C VAL A 208 33.06 13.66 52.20
N THR A 209 31.90 14.31 52.36
CA THR A 209 31.56 15.04 53.58
C THR A 209 31.47 14.10 54.78
N ALA A 210 30.78 12.96 54.64
CA ALA A 210 30.66 11.97 55.70
C ALA A 210 32.01 11.38 56.13
N LEU A 211 32.88 11.03 55.17
CA LEU A 211 34.22 10.53 55.46
C LEU A 211 35.11 11.59 56.13
N GLN A 212 34.93 12.86 55.76
CA GLN A 212 35.67 13.96 56.38
C GLN A 212 35.24 14.18 57.83
N ASP A 213 33.94 14.05 58.13
CA ASP A 213 33.41 14.14 59.49
C ASP A 213 33.89 12.95 60.35
N GLU A 214 33.86 11.72 59.81
CA GLU A 214 34.38 10.53 60.49
C GLU A 214 35.87 10.66 60.80
N LYS A 215 36.67 11.13 59.84
CA LYS A 215 38.08 11.42 60.06
C LYS A 215 38.29 12.42 61.20
N ASN A 216 37.50 13.49 61.24
CA ASN A 216 37.61 14.50 62.29
C ASN A 216 37.23 13.93 63.66
N SER A 217 36.20 13.08 63.73
CA SER A 217 35.82 12.37 64.96
C SER A 217 36.91 11.43 65.45
N LEU A 218 37.50 10.62 64.55
CA LEU A 218 38.59 9.70 64.89
C LEU A 218 39.88 10.42 65.33
N VAL A 219 40.15 11.61 64.78
CA VAL A 219 41.26 12.45 65.23
C VAL A 219 41.01 12.95 66.66
N SER A 220 39.80 13.44 66.95
CA SER A 220 39.44 13.92 68.29
C SER A 220 39.46 12.79 69.33
N GLU A 221 39.03 11.58 68.95
CA GLU A 221 39.09 10.41 69.83
C GLU A 221 40.53 9.98 70.10
N ASN A 222 41.40 10.00 69.09
CA ASN A 222 42.83 9.73 69.28
C ASN A 222 43.49 10.73 70.22
N GLU A 223 43.21 12.03 70.09
CA GLU A 223 43.71 13.06 71.00
C GLU A 223 43.26 12.80 72.44
N MET A 224 41.98 12.46 72.64
CA MET A 224 41.43 12.16 73.96
C MET A 224 42.04 10.88 74.57
N MET A 225 42.28 9.85 73.77
CA MET A 225 42.93 8.62 74.23
C MET A 225 44.39 8.86 74.60
N ASN A 226 45.10 9.69 73.85
CA ASN A 226 46.49 10.05 74.13
C ASN A 226 46.59 10.85 75.45
N GLU A 227 45.67 11.79 75.69
CA GLU A 227 45.58 12.52 76.97
C GLU A 227 45.24 11.60 78.15
N LYS A 228 44.38 10.60 77.96
CA LYS A 228 44.06 9.60 78.99
C LYS A 228 45.26 8.71 79.32
N LEU A 229 46.08 8.37 78.32
CA LEU A 229 47.30 7.59 78.50
C LEU A 229 48.33 8.36 79.33
N ASP A 230 48.53 9.64 79.03
CA ASP A 230 49.40 10.56 79.80
C ASP A 230 48.90 10.74 81.25
N GLN A 231 47.59 10.77 81.48
CA GLN A 231 47.01 10.85 82.83
C GLN A 231 47.15 9.54 83.64
N LEU A 232 47.22 8.40 82.96
CA LEU A 232 47.38 7.08 83.58
C LEU A 232 48.84 6.82 84.00
N ASP A 233 49.82 7.34 83.27
CA ASP A 233 51.25 7.19 83.59
C ASP A 233 51.65 7.97 84.88
N GLY A 234 50.89 9.00 85.25
CA GLY A 234 51.15 9.83 86.43
C GLY A 234 50.52 9.36 87.76
N SER A 235 49.76 8.25 87.80
CA SER A 235 48.90 7.92 88.96
C SER A 235 48.99 6.44 89.38
N PHE A 236 50.19 5.97 89.70
CA PHE A 236 50.40 4.64 90.31
C PHE A 236 50.84 4.75 91.77
N ASP A 237 49.90 5.03 92.68
CA ASP A 237 50.07 4.86 94.13
C ASP A 237 48.68 4.76 94.81
N ASP A 238 48.14 3.52 94.98
CA ASP A 238 47.14 3.06 95.99
C ASP A 238 46.06 2.08 95.45
N PRO A 239 45.98 0.82 95.95
CA PRO A 239 45.02 -0.20 95.51
C PRO A 239 43.54 0.09 95.83
N ASN A 240 43.24 0.82 96.91
CA ASN A 240 41.85 1.08 97.34
C ASN A 240 41.19 2.14 96.43
N THR A 241 41.98 3.09 95.96
CA THR A 241 41.61 4.06 94.93
C THR A 241 41.34 3.39 93.57
N MET A 242 42.02 2.26 93.27
CA MET A 242 41.83 1.51 92.02
C MET A 242 40.45 0.84 91.92
N VAL A 243 39.92 0.31 93.04
CA VAL A 243 38.59 -0.34 93.07
C VAL A 243 37.48 0.70 92.89
N ALA A 244 37.59 1.85 93.55
CA ALA A 244 36.65 2.96 93.38
C ALA A 244 36.67 3.51 91.94
N LYS A 245 37.86 3.66 91.34
CA LYS A 245 38.01 4.03 89.92
C LYS A 245 37.37 3.00 88.98
N LYS A 246 37.56 1.70 89.22
CA LYS A 246 36.92 0.63 88.42
C LYS A 246 35.40 0.62 88.54
N TYR A 247 34.87 0.82 89.75
CA TYR A 247 33.42 0.93 89.97
C TYR A 247 32.84 2.15 89.25
N PHE A 248 33.49 3.32 89.39
CA PHE A 248 33.08 4.53 88.69
C PHE A 248 33.14 4.38 87.16
N HIS A 249 34.18 3.72 86.64
CA HIS A 249 34.31 3.43 85.22
C HIS A 249 33.21 2.48 84.70
N ALA A 250 32.91 1.43 85.46
CA ALA A 250 31.82 0.50 85.12
C ALA A 250 30.44 1.20 85.17
N GLN A 251 30.23 2.11 86.12
CA GLN A 251 29.00 2.90 86.20
C GLN A 251 28.86 3.86 85.01
N LEU A 252 29.94 4.54 84.62
CA LEU A 252 29.95 5.39 83.43
C LEU A 252 29.72 4.59 82.14
N GLN A 253 30.32 3.41 82.02
CA GLN A 253 30.04 2.51 80.89
C GLN A 253 28.57 2.07 80.86
N LEU A 254 27.97 1.82 82.02
CA LEU A 254 26.56 1.42 82.10
C LEU A 254 25.62 2.56 81.68
N GLU A 255 25.93 3.80 82.07
CA GLU A 255 25.21 5.00 81.62
C GLU A 255 25.39 5.24 80.12
N GLN A 256 26.61 5.11 79.58
CA GLN A 256 26.87 5.23 78.14
C GLN A 256 26.14 4.18 77.33
N LEU A 257 26.17 2.91 77.76
CA LEU A 257 25.44 1.83 77.11
C LEU A 257 23.93 2.03 77.18
N GLN A 258 23.40 2.60 78.28
CA GLN A 258 21.98 2.96 78.36
C GLN A 258 21.62 4.07 77.38
N GLU A 259 22.42 5.13 77.30
CA GLU A 259 22.21 6.24 76.36
C GLU A 259 22.29 5.77 74.90
N GLU A 260 23.27 4.92 74.58
CA GLU A 260 23.40 4.31 73.25
C GLU A 260 22.19 3.40 72.94
N ASN A 261 21.68 2.65 73.93
CA ASN A 261 20.48 1.83 73.77
C ASN A 261 19.24 2.69 73.43
N PHE A 262 19.02 3.78 74.17
CA PHE A 262 17.92 4.71 73.88
C PHE A 262 18.05 5.34 72.48
N ARG A 263 19.27 5.70 72.07
CA ARG A 263 19.54 6.25 70.74
C ARG A 263 19.26 5.22 69.64
N LEU A 264 19.69 3.97 69.82
CA LEU A 264 19.42 2.88 68.89
C LEU A 264 17.93 2.54 68.81
N GLU A 265 17.22 2.56 69.95
CA GLU A 265 15.77 2.32 69.99
C GLU A 265 15.01 3.41 69.21
N ALA A 266 15.38 4.68 69.38
CA ALA A 266 14.79 5.78 68.62
C ALA A 266 15.07 5.66 67.11
N ALA A 267 16.31 5.34 66.72
CA ALA A 267 16.65 5.11 65.32
C ALA A 267 15.88 3.93 64.72
N LYS A 268 15.68 2.85 65.50
CA LYS A 268 14.88 1.69 65.08
C LYS A 268 13.42 2.08 64.79
N ASP A 269 12.83 2.93 65.63
CA ASP A 269 11.46 3.41 65.44
C ASP A 269 11.35 4.32 64.21
N ASP A 270 12.33 5.20 63.96
CA ASP A 270 12.39 6.03 62.75
C ASP A 270 12.49 5.16 61.48
N TYR A 271 13.37 4.15 61.49
CA TYR A 271 13.48 3.20 60.37
C TYR A 271 12.20 2.40 60.16
N ARG A 272 11.50 2.01 61.23
CA ARG A 272 10.21 1.32 61.12
C ARG A 272 9.17 2.19 60.41
N VAL A 273 9.04 3.45 60.80
CA VAL A 273 8.11 4.40 60.15
C VAL A 273 8.48 4.62 58.68
N HIS A 274 9.77 4.71 58.36
CA HIS A 274 10.22 4.84 56.98
C HIS A 274 9.87 3.60 56.13
N CYS A 275 10.00 2.40 56.68
CA CYS A 275 9.59 1.17 56.00
C CYS A 275 8.08 1.14 55.74
N GLU A 276 7.26 1.52 56.73
CA GLU A 276 5.80 1.59 56.60
C GLU A 276 5.37 2.59 55.49
N GLU A 277 6.05 3.73 55.38
CA GLU A 277 5.79 4.71 54.32
C GLU A 277 6.21 4.20 52.93
N LEU A 278 7.36 3.53 52.82
CA LEU A 278 7.81 2.90 51.57
C LEU A 278 6.86 1.79 51.12
N GLU A 279 6.36 0.97 52.04
CA GLU A 279 5.36 -0.07 51.74
C GLU A 279 4.06 0.55 51.20
N LYS A 280 3.61 1.66 51.79
CA LYS A 280 2.43 2.39 51.32
C LYS A 280 2.63 2.94 49.91
N GLN A 281 3.78 3.56 49.62
CA GLN A 281 4.10 4.05 48.28
C GLN A 281 4.18 2.92 47.26
N LEU A 282 4.74 1.76 47.65
CA LEU A 282 4.80 0.58 46.79
C LEU A 282 3.40 0.09 46.41
N ILE A 283 2.45 0.06 47.36
CA ILE A 283 1.06 -0.30 47.10
C ILE A 283 0.38 0.74 46.19
N GLU A 284 0.62 2.03 46.41
CA GLU A 284 0.08 3.10 45.54
C GLU A 284 0.61 2.98 44.11
N PHE A 285 1.91 2.70 43.93
CA PHE A 285 2.50 2.45 42.62
C PHE A 285 1.97 1.19 41.95
N GLN A 286 1.73 0.11 42.70
CA GLN A 286 1.11 -1.10 42.17
C GLN A 286 -0.31 -0.82 41.67
N HIS A 287 -1.14 -0.14 42.46
CA HIS A 287 -2.50 0.23 42.04
C HIS A 287 -2.49 1.11 40.77
N ARG A 288 -1.56 2.07 40.70
CA ARG A 288 -1.42 2.93 39.52
C ARG A 288 -0.96 2.16 38.29
N ASN A 289 -0.12 1.15 38.46
CA ASN A 289 0.30 0.27 37.37
C ASN A 289 -0.86 -0.60 36.86
N ASP A 290 -1.68 -1.13 37.77
CA ASP A 290 -2.89 -1.89 37.42
C ASP A 290 -3.90 -1.03 36.64
N GLU A 291 -4.12 0.22 37.08
CA GLU A 291 -4.97 1.19 36.35
C GLU A 291 -4.43 1.48 34.95
N LEU A 292 -3.12 1.71 34.81
CA LEU A 292 -2.49 1.98 33.51
C LEU A 292 -2.58 0.76 32.59
N THR A 293 -2.43 -0.45 33.15
CA THR A 293 -2.56 -1.71 32.40
C THR A 293 -4.00 -1.89 31.89
N SER A 294 -5.00 -1.66 32.75
CA SER A 294 -6.42 -1.68 32.38
C SER A 294 -6.74 -0.67 31.26
N LEU A 295 -6.24 0.56 31.37
CA LEU A 295 -6.44 1.59 30.33
C LEU A 295 -5.75 1.22 29.00
N ALA A 296 -4.60 0.57 29.05
CA ALA A 296 -3.91 0.08 27.86
C ALA A 296 -4.70 -1.06 27.17
N GLU A 297 -5.33 -1.94 27.95
CA GLU A 297 -6.23 -2.98 27.44
C GLU A 297 -7.49 -2.38 26.79
N GLU A 298 -8.12 -1.39 27.43
CA GLU A 298 -9.27 -0.67 26.85
C GLU A 298 -8.89 0.05 25.55
N THR A 299 -7.73 0.71 25.52
CA THR A 299 -7.21 1.37 24.31
C THR A 299 -6.99 0.36 23.17
N ARG A 300 -6.48 -0.84 23.48
CA ARG A 300 -6.31 -1.91 22.50
C ARG A 300 -7.67 -2.40 21.98
N ALA A 301 -8.65 -2.62 22.86
CA ALA A 301 -10.00 -3.04 22.47
C ALA A 301 -10.71 -2.00 21.58
N LEU A 302 -10.59 -0.70 21.92
CA LEU A 302 -11.14 0.39 21.10
C LEU A 302 -10.47 0.47 19.73
N LYS A 303 -9.17 0.19 19.65
CA LYS A 303 -8.45 0.14 18.37
C LYS A 303 -8.97 -0.99 17.48
N ASP A 304 -9.19 -2.18 18.05
CA ASP A 304 -9.78 -3.31 17.34
C ASP A 304 -11.19 -2.99 16.82
N GLU A 305 -12.01 -2.29 17.63
CA GLU A 305 -13.34 -1.83 17.21
C GLU A 305 -13.25 -0.81 16.06
N ILE A 306 -12.32 0.14 16.11
CA ILE A 306 -12.07 1.09 15.01
C ILE A 306 -11.69 0.36 13.73
N ASP A 307 -10.86 -0.68 13.79
CA ASP A 307 -10.44 -1.44 12.61
C ASP A 307 -11.61 -2.22 11.99
N VAL A 308 -12.50 -2.79 12.82
CA VAL A 308 -13.76 -3.39 12.35
C VAL A 308 -14.68 -2.34 11.70
N LEU A 309 -14.80 -1.15 12.30
CA LEU A 309 -15.61 -0.06 11.76
C LEU A 309 -15.04 0.46 10.43
N ARG A 310 -13.72 0.53 10.27
CA ARG A 310 -13.08 0.87 8.99
C ARG A 310 -13.40 -0.15 7.90
N ALA A 311 -13.25 -1.44 8.20
CA ALA A 311 -13.55 -2.50 7.24
C ALA A 311 -15.04 -2.50 6.81
N THR A 312 -15.95 -2.23 7.75
CA THR A 312 -17.38 -2.11 7.44
C THR A 312 -17.72 -0.85 6.64
N SER A 313 -17.06 0.29 6.92
CA SER A 313 -17.16 1.52 6.14
C SER A 313 -16.69 1.32 4.69
N ASP A 314 -15.55 0.66 4.47
CA ASP A 314 -15.07 0.34 3.12
C ASP A 314 -16.03 -0.56 2.34
N LYS A 315 -16.66 -1.51 3.04
CA LYS A 315 -17.71 -2.35 2.45
C LYS A 315 -18.94 -1.52 2.09
N ALA A 316 -19.35 -0.58 2.93
CA ALA A 316 -20.46 0.33 2.65
C ALA A 316 -20.16 1.20 1.42
N ASN A 317 -18.98 1.80 1.34
CA ASN A 317 -18.55 2.61 0.19
C ASN A 317 -18.59 1.83 -1.14
N LYS A 318 -18.16 0.55 -1.13
CA LYS A 318 -18.25 -0.34 -2.31
C LYS A 318 -19.70 -0.61 -2.73
N LEU A 319 -20.59 -0.83 -1.74
CA LEU A 319 -22.01 -1.02 -2.00
C LEU A 319 -22.66 0.25 -2.54
N GLU A 320 -22.32 1.42 -2.00
CA GLU A 320 -22.81 2.71 -2.49
C GLU A 320 -22.38 2.98 -3.94
N SER A 321 -21.11 2.74 -4.27
CA SER A 321 -20.63 2.84 -5.66
C SER A 321 -21.40 1.90 -6.60
N THR A 322 -21.68 0.67 -6.15
CA THR A 322 -22.47 -0.29 -6.93
C THR A 322 -23.92 0.18 -7.13
N VAL A 323 -24.54 0.75 -6.09
CA VAL A 323 -25.89 1.34 -6.17
C VAL A 323 -25.91 2.49 -7.18
N GLU A 324 -24.89 3.33 -7.21
CA GLU A 324 -24.81 4.45 -8.14
C GLU A 324 -24.69 3.97 -9.59
N ILE A 325 -23.90 2.92 -9.85
CA ILE A 325 -23.85 2.27 -11.16
C ILE A 325 -25.23 1.74 -11.58
N TYR A 326 -25.98 1.13 -10.65
CA TYR A 326 -27.32 0.64 -10.95
C TYR A 326 -28.33 1.78 -11.18
N ARG A 327 -28.21 2.91 -10.49
CA ARG A 327 -29.03 4.11 -10.77
C ARG A 327 -28.79 4.62 -12.18
N GLN A 328 -27.53 4.73 -12.61
CA GLN A 328 -27.21 5.15 -13.97
C GLN A 328 -27.81 4.19 -15.01
N LYS A 329 -27.65 2.89 -14.82
CA LYS A 329 -28.26 1.88 -15.71
C LYS A 329 -29.79 2.00 -15.77
N LEU A 330 -30.44 2.31 -14.66
CA LEU A 330 -31.89 2.52 -14.62
C LEU A 330 -32.30 3.78 -15.40
N GLN A 331 -31.52 4.85 -15.32
CA GLN A 331 -31.72 6.06 -16.12
C GLN A 331 -31.58 5.75 -17.62
N ASP A 332 -30.52 5.04 -18.02
CA ASP A 332 -30.28 4.66 -19.41
C ASP A 332 -31.44 3.79 -19.96
N LEU A 333 -31.96 2.85 -19.14
CA LEU A 333 -33.14 2.05 -19.49
C LEU A 333 -34.39 2.91 -19.68
N ASN A 334 -34.60 3.93 -18.84
CA ASN A 334 -35.72 4.85 -18.97
C ASN A 334 -35.61 5.68 -20.25
N ASP A 335 -34.41 6.13 -20.60
CA ASP A 335 -34.19 6.90 -21.83
C ASP A 335 -34.33 6.04 -23.08
N LEU A 336 -33.85 4.79 -23.05
CA LEU A 336 -34.10 3.82 -24.12
C LEU A 336 -35.60 3.54 -24.28
N ARG A 337 -36.35 3.39 -23.18
CA ARG A 337 -37.82 3.25 -23.24
C ARG A 337 -38.50 4.45 -23.89
N LYS A 338 -38.06 5.67 -23.58
CA LYS A 338 -38.59 6.89 -24.25
C LYS A 338 -38.28 6.87 -25.74
N GLN A 339 -37.04 6.54 -26.13
CA GLN A 339 -36.65 6.43 -27.54
C GLN A 339 -37.50 5.40 -28.29
N VAL A 340 -37.73 4.22 -27.68
CA VAL A 340 -38.62 3.19 -28.25
C VAL A 340 -40.04 3.74 -28.43
N LYS A 341 -40.58 4.45 -27.45
CA LYS A 341 -41.92 5.06 -27.56
C LYS A 341 -41.98 6.08 -28.70
N THR A 342 -40.99 6.97 -28.82
CA THR A 342 -40.92 7.94 -29.93
C THR A 342 -40.79 7.26 -31.30
N LEU A 343 -40.00 6.18 -31.40
CA LEU A 343 -39.89 5.39 -32.62
C LEU A 343 -41.22 4.69 -32.98
N GLN A 344 -41.97 4.22 -31.97
CA GLN A 344 -43.30 3.65 -32.19
C GLN A 344 -44.30 4.70 -32.68
N GLU A 345 -44.31 5.89 -32.08
CA GLU A 345 -45.18 7.01 -32.48
C GLU A 345 -44.87 7.47 -33.91
N THR A 346 -43.59 7.62 -34.26
CA THR A 346 -43.16 7.98 -35.63
C THR A 346 -43.50 6.90 -36.65
N ASN A 347 -43.30 5.62 -36.34
CA ASN A 347 -43.74 4.51 -37.20
C ASN A 347 -45.27 4.50 -37.39
N MET A 348 -46.04 4.77 -36.34
CA MET A 348 -47.49 4.87 -36.44
C MET A 348 -47.92 6.04 -37.34
N MET A 349 -47.22 7.17 -37.27
CA MET A 349 -47.43 8.31 -38.17
C MET A 349 -47.09 7.95 -39.62
N TYR A 350 -45.98 7.24 -39.88
CA TYR A 350 -45.64 6.75 -41.22
C TYR A 350 -46.68 5.79 -41.77
N MET A 351 -47.20 4.88 -40.95
CA MET A 351 -48.28 3.97 -41.34
C MET A 351 -49.55 4.74 -41.69
N HIS A 352 -49.95 5.72 -40.88
CA HIS A 352 -51.13 6.55 -41.15
C HIS A 352 -50.98 7.33 -42.46
N ASN A 353 -49.83 7.96 -42.68
CA ASN A 353 -49.54 8.67 -43.92
C ASN A 353 -49.55 7.73 -45.13
N THR A 354 -49.00 6.51 -44.99
CA THR A 354 -49.01 5.51 -46.07
C THR A 354 -50.44 5.13 -46.45
N VAL A 355 -51.30 4.83 -45.47
CA VAL A 355 -52.72 4.52 -45.71
C VAL A 355 -53.44 5.70 -46.36
N SER A 356 -53.20 6.93 -45.89
CA SER A 356 -53.81 8.12 -46.49
C SER A 356 -53.39 8.32 -47.95
N LEU A 357 -52.10 8.11 -48.27
CA LEU A 357 -51.59 8.17 -49.64
C LEU A 357 -52.16 7.05 -50.52
N GLU A 358 -52.35 5.84 -49.98
CA GLU A 358 -53.01 4.74 -50.69
C GLU A 358 -54.48 5.06 -51.02
N GLU A 359 -55.20 5.71 -50.10
CA GLU A 359 -56.57 6.17 -50.35
C GLU A 359 -56.63 7.26 -51.43
N GLU A 360 -55.71 8.23 -51.39
CA GLU A 360 -55.58 9.26 -52.42
C GLU A 360 -55.25 8.64 -53.78
N LEU A 361 -54.32 7.69 -53.82
CA LEU A 361 -53.97 6.95 -55.03
C LEU A 361 -55.17 6.18 -55.59
N LYS A 362 -56.01 5.57 -54.72
CA LYS A 362 -57.24 4.90 -55.13
C LYS A 362 -58.24 5.88 -55.75
N LYS A 363 -58.43 7.06 -55.14
CA LYS A 363 -59.28 8.14 -55.69
C LYS A 363 -58.76 8.63 -57.03
N ALA A 364 -57.45 8.87 -57.14
CA ALA A 364 -56.80 9.29 -58.38
C ALA A 364 -56.96 8.24 -59.49
N ASN A 365 -56.80 6.96 -59.17
CA ASN A 365 -57.02 5.86 -60.11
C ASN A 365 -58.48 5.75 -60.56
N ALA A 366 -59.45 5.96 -59.66
CA ALA A 366 -60.86 6.00 -60.01
C ALA A 366 -61.19 7.18 -60.94
N ALA A 367 -60.67 8.37 -60.62
CA ALA A 367 -60.80 9.56 -61.46
C ALA A 367 -60.17 9.35 -62.84
N ARG A 368 -58.98 8.73 -62.91
CA ARG A 368 -58.32 8.36 -64.18
C ARG A 368 -59.18 7.41 -65.01
N THR A 369 -59.82 6.44 -64.39
CA THR A 369 -60.72 5.48 -65.06
C THR A 369 -61.96 6.19 -65.63
N GLN A 370 -62.55 7.11 -64.87
CA GLN A 370 -63.64 7.96 -65.35
C GLN A 370 -63.20 8.84 -66.53
N LEU A 371 -62.03 9.47 -66.43
CA LEU A 371 -61.47 10.30 -67.49
C LEU A 371 -61.27 9.51 -68.79
N GLU A 372 -60.75 8.28 -68.71
CA GLU A 372 -60.60 7.43 -69.89
C GLU A 372 -61.95 7.04 -70.51
N THR A 373 -62.97 6.82 -69.66
CA THR A 373 -64.35 6.59 -70.13
C THR A 373 -64.90 7.81 -70.86
N TYR A 374 -64.75 9.01 -70.30
CA TYR A 374 -65.17 10.25 -70.95
C TYR A 374 -64.40 10.50 -72.26
N LYS A 375 -63.09 10.23 -72.28
CA LYS A 375 -62.27 10.32 -73.49
C LYS A 375 -62.76 9.40 -74.60
N ARG A 376 -63.16 8.16 -74.26
CA ARG A 376 -63.78 7.22 -75.20
C ARG A 376 -65.14 7.71 -75.69
N GLN A 377 -65.99 8.23 -74.80
CA GLN A 377 -67.27 8.84 -75.20
C GLN A 377 -67.09 10.01 -76.15
N VAL A 378 -66.10 10.89 -75.91
CA VAL A 378 -65.76 12.00 -76.79
C VAL A 378 -65.31 11.47 -78.16
N GLN A 379 -64.47 10.44 -78.21
CA GLN A 379 -64.07 9.79 -79.46
C GLN A 379 -65.28 9.21 -80.22
N ASP A 380 -66.17 8.48 -79.54
CA ASP A 380 -67.38 7.91 -80.15
C ASP A 380 -68.31 9.00 -80.70
N LEU A 381 -68.51 10.09 -79.95
CA LEU A 381 -69.28 11.25 -80.41
C LEU A 381 -68.61 11.94 -81.59
N HIS A 382 -67.29 12.06 -81.60
CA HIS A 382 -66.54 12.63 -82.72
C HIS A 382 -66.71 11.78 -83.99
N VAL A 383 -66.66 10.45 -83.88
CA VAL A 383 -66.94 9.52 -84.99
C VAL A 383 -68.39 9.68 -85.48
N LYS A 384 -69.37 9.74 -84.58
CA LYS A 384 -70.79 9.96 -84.94
C LYS A 384 -71.01 11.30 -85.63
N LEU A 385 -70.41 12.37 -85.10
CA LEU A 385 -70.48 13.70 -85.71
C LEU A 385 -69.86 13.70 -87.10
N SER A 386 -68.71 13.04 -87.28
CA SER A 386 -68.08 12.87 -88.60
C SER A 386 -68.99 12.09 -89.56
N SER A 387 -69.66 11.02 -89.11
CA SER A 387 -70.59 10.27 -89.96
C SER A 387 -71.85 11.07 -90.33
N GLU A 388 -72.43 11.81 -89.39
CA GLU A 388 -73.59 12.67 -89.68
C GLU A 388 -73.20 13.84 -90.58
N SER A 389 -72.01 14.43 -90.40
CA SER A 389 -71.47 15.43 -91.32
C SER A 389 -71.37 14.87 -92.74
N LYS A 390 -70.77 13.68 -92.92
CA LYS A 390 -70.69 13.02 -94.23
C LYS A 390 -72.08 12.72 -94.82
N ARG A 391 -73.04 12.32 -93.99
CA ARG A 391 -74.43 12.07 -94.40
C ARG A 391 -75.11 13.36 -94.85
N ALA A 392 -74.93 14.45 -94.10
CA ALA A 392 -75.42 15.78 -94.45
C ALA A 392 -74.81 16.26 -95.76
N ASP A 393 -73.49 16.10 -95.95
CA ASP A 393 -72.80 16.43 -97.20
C ASP A 393 -73.36 15.64 -98.40
N THR A 394 -73.65 14.34 -98.20
CA THR A 394 -74.24 13.47 -99.23
C THR A 394 -75.66 13.93 -99.59
N LEU A 395 -76.50 14.21 -98.59
CA LEU A 395 -77.85 14.72 -98.79
C LEU A 395 -77.86 16.10 -99.44
N ALA A 396 -76.94 16.99 -99.05
CA ALA A 396 -76.78 18.30 -99.68
C ALA A 396 -76.40 18.16 -101.15
N PHE A 397 -75.52 17.23 -101.48
CA PHE A 397 -75.18 16.91 -102.87
C PHE A 397 -76.38 16.35 -103.65
N GLU A 398 -77.16 15.44 -103.06
CA GLU A 398 -78.38 14.91 -103.67
C GLU A 398 -79.46 15.97 -103.87
N MET A 399 -79.66 16.85 -102.90
CA MET A 399 -80.58 17.99 -102.98
C MET A 399 -80.17 18.93 -104.11
N LYS A 400 -78.90 19.32 -104.17
CA LYS A 400 -78.37 20.14 -105.28
C LYS A 400 -78.61 19.47 -106.64
N ARG A 401 -78.36 18.17 -106.76
CA ARG A 401 -78.62 17.40 -107.99
C ARG A 401 -80.12 17.38 -108.35
N LEU A 402 -81.00 17.28 -107.36
CA LEU A 402 -82.45 17.31 -107.57
C LEU A 402 -82.94 18.72 -107.93
N GLU A 403 -82.39 19.76 -107.31
CA GLU A 403 -82.65 21.16 -107.67
C GLU A 403 -82.23 21.43 -109.12
N GLU A 404 -81.01 21.02 -109.51
CA GLU A 404 -80.52 21.13 -110.90
C GLU A 404 -81.45 20.40 -111.88
N LYS A 405 -81.94 19.21 -111.53
CA LYS A 405 -82.94 18.47 -112.34
C LYS A 405 -84.28 19.18 -112.38
N HIS A 406 -84.75 19.73 -111.26
CA HIS A 406 -86.02 20.46 -111.20
C HIS A 406 -85.94 21.73 -112.03
N GLU A 407 -84.84 22.47 -111.95
CA GLU A 407 -84.57 23.66 -112.76
C GLU A 407 -84.51 23.31 -114.26
N ALA A 408 -83.89 22.18 -114.62
CA ALA A 408 -83.88 21.69 -115.99
C ALA A 408 -85.31 21.36 -116.49
N LEU A 409 -86.11 20.67 -115.68
CA LEU A 409 -87.51 20.37 -116.01
C LEU A 409 -88.38 21.63 -116.08
N LEU A 410 -88.12 22.64 -115.24
CA LEU A 410 -88.79 23.94 -115.33
C LEU A 410 -88.44 24.64 -116.64
N LYS A 411 -87.16 24.64 -117.05
CA LYS A 411 -86.73 25.16 -118.36
C LYS A 411 -87.41 24.40 -119.51
N GLU A 412 -87.49 23.07 -119.45
CA GLU A 412 -88.23 22.28 -120.45
C GLU A 412 -89.73 22.61 -120.46
N LYS A 413 -90.35 22.78 -119.29
CA LYS A 413 -91.75 23.20 -119.17
C LYS A 413 -91.96 24.59 -119.77
N GLU A 414 -91.06 25.52 -119.52
CA GLU A 414 -91.10 26.89 -120.06
C GLU A 414 -90.89 26.91 -121.57
N VAL A 415 -89.97 26.08 -122.10
CA VAL A 415 -89.82 25.82 -123.54
C VAL A 415 -91.08 25.20 -124.12
N ASN A 416 -91.67 24.20 -123.46
CA ASN A 416 -92.91 23.57 -123.94
C ASN A 416 -94.11 24.51 -123.87
N ILE A 417 -94.22 25.36 -122.86
CA ILE A 417 -95.24 26.43 -122.81
C ILE A 417 -95.02 27.39 -123.96
N ASN A 418 -93.79 27.86 -124.18
CA ASN A 418 -93.45 28.72 -125.33
C ASN A 418 -93.76 28.01 -126.67
N VAL A 419 -93.47 26.72 -126.79
CA VAL A 419 -93.79 25.92 -127.98
C VAL A 419 -95.30 25.75 -128.13
N ILE A 420 -96.05 25.56 -127.04
CA ILE A 420 -97.51 25.45 -127.07
C ILE A 420 -98.14 26.80 -127.42
N ASP A 421 -97.63 27.89 -126.87
CA ASP A 421 -98.04 29.24 -127.22
C ASP A 421 -97.79 29.51 -128.70
N VAL A 422 -96.62 29.13 -129.24
CA VAL A 422 -96.29 29.34 -130.66
C VAL A 422 -97.04 28.37 -131.60
N LYS A 423 -97.14 27.08 -131.26
CA LYS A 423 -97.70 26.03 -132.15
C LYS A 423 -99.20 25.83 -132.05
N TYR A 424 -99.81 26.10 -130.89
CA TYR A 424 -101.21 25.79 -130.67
C TYR A 424 -102.01 27.04 -130.32
N VAL A 425 -101.55 27.90 -129.41
CA VAL A 425 -102.31 29.09 -129.02
C VAL A 425 -102.27 30.15 -130.12
N CYS A 426 -101.11 30.44 -130.71
CA CYS A 426 -100.98 31.45 -131.76
C CYS A 426 -101.83 31.10 -133.01
N PRO A 427 -101.77 29.88 -133.57
CA PRO A 427 -102.65 29.53 -134.69
C PRO A 427 -104.11 29.33 -134.30
N ILE A 428 -104.46 28.93 -133.07
CA ILE A 428 -105.86 28.87 -132.60
C ILE A 428 -106.43 30.28 -132.39
N LEU A 429 -105.66 31.25 -131.89
CA LEU A 429 -106.09 32.66 -131.86
C LEU A 429 -106.27 33.20 -133.27
N VAL A 430 -105.38 32.87 -134.21
CA VAL A 430 -105.53 33.24 -135.62
C VAL A 430 -106.78 32.59 -136.23
N LEU A 431 -107.09 31.33 -135.91
CA LEU A 431 -108.30 30.64 -136.38
C LEU A 431 -109.60 31.17 -135.73
N ILE A 432 -109.60 31.50 -134.44
CA ILE A 432 -110.75 32.10 -133.74
C ILE A 432 -111.01 33.52 -134.25
N LEU A 433 -109.97 34.31 -134.53
CA LEU A 433 -110.12 35.61 -135.20
C LEU A 433 -110.60 35.49 -136.64
N SER A 434 -110.31 34.38 -137.34
CA SER A 434 -110.73 34.14 -138.74
C SER A 434 -112.14 33.56 -138.90
N LEU A 435 -112.79 33.11 -137.81
CA LEU A 435 -114.16 32.56 -137.80
C LEU A 435 -115.19 33.51 -137.17
N LEU A 436 -114.77 34.66 -136.66
CA LEU A 436 -115.63 35.73 -136.11
C LEU A 436 -115.82 36.93 -137.07
N PHE A 437 -115.38 36.82 -138.33
CA PHE A 437 -115.67 37.76 -139.41
C PHE A 437 -116.19 37.08 -140.66
#